data_AF-A0AAJ4F5Z0-F1
#
_entry.id   AF-A0AAJ4F5Z0-F1
#
_cell.length_a   1.000
_cell.length_b   1.000
_cell.length_c   1.000
_cell.angle_alpha   90.00
_cell.angle_beta   90.00
_cell.angle_gamma   90.00
#
_symmetry.space_group_name_H-M   'P 1'
#
loop_
_entity.id
_entity.type
_entity.pdbx_description
1 polymer ?
#
loop_
_entity_poly.entity_id
_entity_poly.type
_entity_poly.pdbx_seq_one_letter_code
_entity_poly.pdbx_strand_id
1 'polypeptide(L)'
;MTQFSPASELSKLKTSKTKPLYPLPARFYGYQLITLLVLAGLFTWLSRDETLDRMLTGYWFDAASQHFPLQQNALLDLLNHRLAKYLTIAVAAVTLLYGAFRRNAQLVTAALLMGLGTAVVGVLKAVSHHSCPWDLVEYGGKALSYPLFDSAPLGSGPGRCFPGGHASSGFMVMGLFFAFRRERPRLAWGLVAAGVVLGLVMGYGQVMRGAHFFSHNLWAGWWVWFSQVVAYGLISIWFAKE
;
A
#
# COMPACT_ATOMS: atom_id res chain seq x y z
N MET A 1 -21.13 -41.12 51.31
CA MET A 1 -20.26 -39.94 51.17
C MET A 1 -20.17 -39.58 49.70
N THR A 2 -21.08 -38.73 49.21
CA THR A 2 -21.05 -38.21 47.84
C THR A 2 -20.47 -36.80 47.89
N GLN A 3 -19.24 -36.65 47.42
CA GLN A 3 -18.58 -35.35 47.29
C GLN A 3 -19.28 -34.54 46.20
N PHE A 4 -19.97 -33.47 46.60
CA PHE A 4 -20.38 -32.42 45.68
C PHE A 4 -19.14 -31.62 45.29
N SER A 5 -18.71 -31.75 44.04
CA SER A 5 -17.73 -30.84 43.44
C SER A 5 -18.43 -29.51 43.14
N PRO A 6 -17.97 -28.36 43.68
CA PRO A 6 -18.69 -27.11 43.53
C PRO A 6 -18.53 -26.57 42.11
N ALA A 7 -19.64 -26.14 41.52
CA ALA A 7 -19.77 -25.48 40.21
C ALA A 7 -18.96 -24.17 40.04
N SER A 8 -18.02 -23.89 40.96
CA SER A 8 -17.22 -22.67 41.07
C SER A 8 -16.01 -22.62 40.14
N GLU A 9 -15.57 -23.75 39.57
CA GLU A 9 -14.38 -23.77 38.70
C GLU A 9 -14.73 -23.45 37.23
N LEU A 10 -15.98 -23.66 36.80
CA LEU A 10 -16.40 -23.39 35.42
C LEU A 10 -16.62 -21.89 35.14
N SER A 11 -16.81 -21.05 36.17
CA SER A 11 -16.99 -19.59 36.01
C SER A 11 -15.67 -18.83 35.83
N LYS A 12 -14.51 -19.49 35.97
CA LYS A 12 -13.18 -18.91 35.73
C LYS A 12 -12.70 -19.09 34.29
N LEU A 13 -13.48 -19.73 33.42
CA LEU A 13 -13.25 -19.67 31.97
C LEU A 13 -13.54 -18.23 31.54
N LYS A 14 -12.47 -17.42 31.57
CA LYS A 14 -12.40 -16.06 31.04
C LYS A 14 -12.90 -16.14 29.60
N THR A 15 -14.19 -15.88 29.40
CA THR A 15 -14.79 -15.84 28.08
C THR A 15 -14.01 -14.79 27.33
N SER A 16 -13.17 -15.26 26.40
CA SER A 16 -12.34 -14.42 25.57
C SER A 16 -13.28 -13.58 24.73
N LYS A 17 -13.66 -12.39 25.23
CA LYS A 17 -14.49 -11.43 24.52
C LYS A 17 -13.79 -11.07 23.22
N THR A 18 -14.29 -11.60 22.12
CA THR A 18 -13.89 -11.20 20.78
C THR A 18 -14.26 -9.73 20.61
N LYS A 19 -13.33 -8.90 20.10
CA LYS A 19 -13.67 -7.52 19.74
C LYS A 19 -14.39 -7.55 18.40
N PRO A 20 -15.70 -7.22 18.32
CA PRO A 20 -16.43 -7.25 17.07
C PRO A 20 -15.94 -6.14 16.13
N LEU A 21 -16.12 -6.38 14.83
CA LEU A 21 -15.98 -5.34 13.82
C LEU A 21 -17.15 -4.37 13.96
N TYR A 22 -16.92 -3.09 13.65
CA TYR A 22 -17.94 -2.06 13.70
C TYR A 22 -18.01 -1.34 12.36
N PRO A 23 -19.20 -1.08 11.81
CA PRO A 23 -19.31 -0.28 10.60
C PRO A 23 -18.96 1.17 10.89
N LEU A 24 -18.22 1.80 9.97
CA LEU A 24 -17.96 3.24 10.02
C LEU A 24 -19.19 4.02 9.52
N PRO A 25 -19.41 5.27 10.00
CA PRO A 25 -20.54 6.08 9.54
C PRO A 25 -20.51 6.33 8.03
N ALA A 26 -21.66 6.39 7.35
CA ALA A 26 -21.74 6.65 5.90
C ALA A 26 -20.97 7.91 5.47
N ARG A 27 -21.01 8.98 6.28
CA ARG A 27 -20.22 10.21 6.06
C ARG A 27 -18.72 9.96 5.92
N PHE A 28 -18.15 8.98 6.64
CA PHE A 28 -16.74 8.62 6.51
C PHE A 28 -16.44 8.14 5.10
N TYR A 29 -17.23 7.18 4.60
CA TYR A 29 -17.07 6.67 3.23
C TYR A 29 -17.32 7.75 2.18
N GLY A 30 -18.29 8.66 2.40
CA GLY A 30 -18.50 9.83 1.56
C GLY A 30 -17.26 10.74 1.47
N TYR A 31 -16.63 11.06 2.61
CA TYR A 31 -15.39 11.84 2.62
C TYR A 31 -14.22 11.10 1.97
N GLN A 32 -14.09 9.79 2.18
CA GLN A 32 -13.05 9.00 1.52
C GLN A 32 -13.24 8.97 0.01
N LEU A 33 -14.48 8.79 -0.47
CA LEU A 33 -14.79 8.82 -1.89
C LEU A 33 -14.42 10.17 -2.52
N ILE A 34 -14.86 11.28 -1.92
CA ILE A 34 -14.52 12.63 -2.42
C ILE A 34 -13.01 12.82 -2.44
N THR A 35 -12.31 12.45 -1.36
CA THR A 35 -10.84 12.57 -1.27
C THR A 35 -10.16 11.75 -2.36
N LEU A 36 -10.58 10.50 -2.56
CA LEU A 36 -10.03 9.62 -3.59
C LEU A 36 -10.31 10.15 -5.00
N LEU A 37 -11.49 10.72 -5.27
CA LEU A 37 -11.80 11.33 -6.57
C LEU A 37 -10.94 12.58 -6.83
N VAL A 38 -10.76 13.44 -5.83
CA VAL A 38 -9.89 14.62 -5.92
C VAL A 38 -8.43 14.19 -6.16
N LEU A 39 -7.95 13.20 -5.41
CA LEU A 39 -6.59 12.67 -5.59
C LEU A 39 -6.41 11.98 -6.95
N ALA A 40 -7.40 11.23 -7.42
CA ALA A 40 -7.36 10.62 -8.75
C ALA A 40 -7.27 11.70 -9.84
N GLY A 41 -8.12 12.73 -9.77
CA GLY A 41 -8.07 13.86 -10.70
C GLY A 41 -6.71 14.58 -10.66
N LEU A 42 -6.18 14.84 -9.46
CA LEU A 42 -4.86 15.44 -9.30
C LEU A 42 -3.75 14.55 -9.87
N PHE A 43 -3.73 13.26 -9.55
CA PHE A 43 -2.68 12.35 -10.00
C PHE A 43 -2.71 12.14 -11.51
N THR A 44 -3.91 12.04 -12.11
CA THR A 44 -4.07 12.06 -13.58
C THR A 44 -3.55 13.35 -14.17
N TRP A 45 -3.87 14.51 -13.58
CA TRP A 45 -3.39 15.80 -14.06
C TRP A 45 -1.86 15.92 -13.97
N LEU A 46 -1.25 15.38 -12.92
CA LEU A 46 0.21 15.34 -12.75
C LEU A 46 0.91 14.37 -13.72
N SER A 47 0.23 13.29 -14.14
CA SER A 47 0.78 12.27 -15.05
C SER A 47 0.43 12.49 -16.52
N ARG A 48 -0.28 13.57 -16.87
CA ARG A 48 -0.89 13.78 -18.21
C ARG A 48 0.12 13.87 -19.36
N ASP A 49 1.30 14.42 -19.09
CA ASP A 49 2.34 14.72 -20.07
C ASP A 49 3.72 14.26 -19.59
N GLU A 50 3.75 13.46 -18.52
CA GLU A 50 4.96 12.95 -17.86
C GLU A 50 5.95 14.05 -17.40
N THR A 51 5.59 15.34 -17.42
CA THR A 51 6.55 16.44 -17.12
C THR A 51 7.09 16.32 -15.71
N LEU A 52 6.23 16.07 -14.72
CA LEU A 52 6.65 15.88 -13.32
C LEU A 52 7.57 14.67 -13.19
N ASP A 53 7.21 13.58 -13.84
CA ASP A 53 7.92 12.31 -13.76
C ASP A 53 9.31 12.41 -14.38
N ARG A 54 9.42 13.06 -15.54
CA ARG A 54 10.67 13.35 -16.23
C ARG A 54 11.54 14.34 -15.46
N MET A 55 10.95 15.37 -14.85
CA MET A 55 11.69 16.32 -14.01
C MET A 55 12.34 15.62 -12.80
N LEU A 56 11.58 14.79 -12.08
CA LEU A 56 12.07 14.12 -10.89
C LEU A 56 13.05 12.98 -11.22
N THR A 57 12.76 12.20 -12.26
CA THR A 57 13.58 11.06 -12.66
C THR A 57 14.85 11.52 -13.37
N GLY A 58 14.75 12.53 -14.23
CA GLY A 58 15.88 13.11 -14.96
C GLY A 58 16.94 13.72 -14.05
N TYR A 59 16.58 14.19 -12.85
CA TYR A 59 17.56 14.65 -11.85
C TYR A 59 18.54 13.54 -11.41
N TRP A 60 18.11 12.28 -11.45
CA TRP A 60 18.91 11.12 -11.03
C TRP A 60 19.53 10.36 -12.21
N PHE A 61 19.30 10.81 -13.44
CA PHE A 61 19.85 10.22 -14.65
C PHE A 61 21.15 10.89 -15.04
N ASP A 62 22.17 10.11 -15.41
CA ASP A 62 23.40 10.64 -15.98
C ASP A 62 23.37 10.50 -17.51
N ALA A 63 23.19 11.64 -18.19
CA ALA A 63 23.11 11.69 -19.65
C ALA A 63 24.44 11.36 -20.34
N ALA A 64 25.59 11.55 -19.68
CA ALA A 64 26.88 11.26 -20.28
C ALA A 64 27.13 9.74 -20.37
N SER A 65 26.77 9.01 -19.32
CA SER A 65 26.91 7.54 -19.26
C SER A 65 25.66 6.79 -19.72
N GLN A 66 24.57 7.50 -20.02
CA GLN A 66 23.27 6.93 -20.42
C GLN A 66 22.74 5.88 -19.43
N HIS A 67 22.92 6.13 -18.13
CA HIS A 67 22.44 5.23 -17.09
C HIS A 67 22.01 5.96 -15.82
N PHE A 68 21.30 5.26 -14.93
CA PHE A 68 21.04 5.72 -13.57
C PHE A 68 22.19 5.30 -12.64
N PRO A 69 23.01 6.24 -12.10
CA PRO A 69 24.16 5.89 -11.25
C PRO A 69 23.77 5.08 -10.00
N LEU A 70 22.54 5.27 -9.51
CA LEU A 70 22.04 4.60 -8.32
C LEU A 70 21.32 3.27 -8.60
N GLN A 71 21.17 2.85 -9.86
CA GLN A 71 20.42 1.65 -10.24
C GLN A 71 20.87 0.40 -9.46
N GLN A 72 22.19 0.22 -9.34
CA GLN A 72 22.84 -0.91 -8.67
C GLN A 72 23.45 -0.52 -7.31
N ASN A 73 23.03 0.59 -6.72
CA ASN A 73 23.58 1.03 -5.43
C ASN A 73 23.16 0.06 -4.30
N ALA A 74 24.14 -0.65 -3.73
CA ALA A 74 23.91 -1.69 -2.73
C ALA A 74 23.28 -1.16 -1.42
N LEU A 75 23.63 0.05 -1.00
CA LEU A 75 23.09 0.65 0.22
C LEU A 75 21.61 1.02 0.05
N LEU A 76 21.27 1.64 -1.08
CA LEU A 76 19.89 1.98 -1.42
C LEU A 76 19.04 0.72 -1.60
N ASP A 77 19.59 -0.33 -2.21
CA ASP A 77 18.93 -1.63 -2.28
C ASP A 77 18.70 -2.24 -0.88
N LEU A 78 19.73 -2.27 -0.03
CA LEU A 78 19.60 -2.82 1.31
C LEU A 78 18.54 -2.07 2.14
N LEU A 79 18.62 -0.75 2.19
CA LEU A 79 17.76 0.07 3.05
C LEU A 79 16.32 0.13 2.53
N ASN A 80 16.15 0.48 1.25
CA ASN A 80 14.83 0.73 0.68
C ASN A 80 14.21 -0.55 0.12
N HIS A 81 14.97 -1.32 -0.66
CA HIS A 81 14.41 -2.51 -1.32
C HIS A 81 14.20 -3.67 -0.34
N ARG A 82 15.17 -3.94 0.55
CA ARG A 82 15.12 -5.12 1.44
C ARG A 82 14.56 -4.78 2.81
N LEU A 83 15.22 -3.90 3.56
CA LEU A 83 14.90 -3.68 4.96
C LEU A 83 13.50 -3.07 5.13
N ALA A 84 13.19 -1.96 4.45
CA ALA A 84 11.88 -1.31 4.57
C ALA A 84 10.72 -2.25 4.16
N LYS A 85 10.92 -3.03 3.08
CA LYS A 85 9.95 -4.02 2.63
C LYS A 85 9.74 -5.14 3.65
N TYR A 86 10.81 -5.73 4.19
CA TYR A 86 10.68 -6.82 5.16
C TYR A 86 10.14 -6.33 6.50
N LEU A 87 10.46 -5.11 6.92
CA LEU A 87 9.89 -4.51 8.13
C LEU A 87 8.37 -4.33 8.00
N THR A 88 7.88 -3.81 6.88
CA THR A 88 6.43 -3.63 6.66
C THR A 88 5.68 -4.98 6.59
N ILE A 89 6.27 -5.99 5.94
CA ILE A 89 5.74 -7.36 5.93
C ILE A 89 5.75 -7.96 7.35
N ALA A 90 6.83 -7.77 8.11
CA ALA A 90 6.92 -8.26 9.49
C ALA A 90 5.87 -7.60 10.38
N VAL A 91 5.63 -6.28 10.24
CA VAL A 91 4.55 -5.58 10.95
C VAL A 91 3.19 -6.19 10.59
N ALA A 92 2.92 -6.47 9.31
CA ALA A 92 1.68 -7.12 8.90
C ALA A 92 1.53 -8.52 9.52
N ALA A 93 2.58 -9.35 9.45
CA ALA A 93 2.58 -10.70 9.99
C ALA A 93 2.43 -10.72 11.52
N VAL A 94 3.17 -9.87 12.24
CA VAL A 94 3.04 -9.73 13.69
C VAL A 94 1.64 -9.24 14.06
N THR A 95 1.09 -8.28 13.32
CA THR A 95 -0.30 -7.79 13.55
C THR A 95 -1.31 -8.92 13.36
N LEU A 96 -1.14 -9.75 12.32
CA LEU A 96 -2.00 -10.89 12.04
C LEU A 96 -1.91 -11.95 13.15
N LEU A 97 -0.69 -12.38 13.48
CA LEU A 97 -0.45 -13.43 14.48
C LEU A 97 -0.89 -12.98 15.88
N TYR A 98 -0.54 -11.76 16.27
CA TYR A 98 -0.98 -11.20 17.56
C TYR A 98 -2.50 -11.00 17.58
N GLY A 99 -3.10 -10.53 16.49
CA GLY A 99 -4.54 -10.42 16.33
C GLY A 99 -5.25 -11.77 16.49
N ALA A 100 -4.75 -12.82 15.84
CA ALA A 100 -5.29 -14.17 15.94
C ALA A 100 -5.13 -14.75 17.36
N PHE A 101 -3.93 -14.64 17.94
CA PHE A 101 -3.65 -15.11 19.30
C PHE A 101 -4.54 -14.42 20.35
N ARG A 102 -4.75 -13.11 20.20
CA ARG A 102 -5.62 -12.32 21.08
C ARG A 102 -7.10 -12.40 20.71
N ARG A 103 -7.47 -13.15 19.67
CA ARG A 103 -8.83 -13.21 19.11
C ARG A 103 -9.43 -11.82 18.86
N ASN A 104 -8.59 -10.92 18.36
CA ASN A 104 -8.94 -9.54 18.05
C ASN A 104 -9.19 -9.39 16.54
N ALA A 105 -10.47 -9.46 16.14
CA ALA A 105 -10.87 -9.38 14.74
C ALA A 105 -10.40 -8.09 14.06
N GLN A 106 -10.34 -6.97 14.79
CA GLN A 106 -9.91 -5.68 14.22
C GLN A 106 -8.44 -5.72 13.75
N LEU A 107 -7.55 -6.37 14.51
CA LEU A 107 -6.14 -6.51 14.14
C LEU A 107 -5.97 -7.51 12.99
N VAL A 108 -6.72 -8.62 13.02
CA VAL A 108 -6.73 -9.60 11.92
C VAL A 108 -7.19 -8.94 10.63
N THR A 109 -8.33 -8.23 10.67
CA THR A 109 -8.85 -7.48 9.51
C THR A 109 -7.84 -6.44 9.04
N ALA A 110 -7.24 -5.64 9.93
CA ALA A 110 -6.23 -4.66 9.53
C ALA A 110 -5.04 -5.32 8.82
N ALA A 111 -4.52 -6.44 9.32
CA ALA A 111 -3.42 -7.15 8.67
C ALA A 111 -3.81 -7.73 7.30
N LEU A 112 -5.03 -8.25 7.15
CA LEU A 112 -5.55 -8.70 5.86
C LEU A 112 -5.70 -7.54 4.87
N LEU A 113 -6.15 -6.37 5.33
CA LEU A 113 -6.23 -5.15 4.52
C LEU A 113 -4.84 -4.65 4.09
N MET A 114 -3.81 -4.77 4.95
CA MET A 114 -2.41 -4.49 4.56
C MET A 114 -2.00 -5.39 3.38
N GLY A 115 -2.19 -6.70 3.52
CA GLY A 115 -1.89 -7.67 2.45
C GLY A 115 -2.67 -7.39 1.17
N LEU A 116 -3.99 -7.18 1.28
CA LEU A 116 -4.88 -6.89 0.15
C LEU A 116 -4.41 -5.66 -0.65
N GLY A 117 -4.07 -4.57 0.02
CA GLY A 117 -3.61 -3.35 -0.65
C GLY A 117 -2.39 -3.59 -1.54
N THR A 118 -1.40 -4.35 -1.03
CA THR A 118 -0.22 -4.73 -1.83
C THR A 118 -0.54 -5.72 -2.93
N ALA A 119 -1.46 -6.66 -2.69
CA ALA A 119 -1.87 -7.64 -3.69
C ALA A 119 -2.57 -6.97 -4.88
N VAL A 120 -3.45 -6.00 -4.64
CA VAL A 120 -4.10 -5.20 -5.70
C VAL A 120 -3.06 -4.51 -6.57
N VAL A 121 -2.08 -3.84 -5.98
CA VAL A 121 -0.99 -3.20 -6.75
C VAL A 121 -0.17 -4.24 -7.52
N GLY A 122 0.13 -5.39 -6.91
CA GLY A 122 0.84 -6.49 -7.58
C GLY A 122 0.12 -7.02 -8.82
N VAL A 123 -1.20 -7.22 -8.73
CA VAL A 123 -2.03 -7.68 -9.86
C VAL A 123 -2.07 -6.62 -10.96
N LEU A 124 -2.36 -5.35 -10.61
CA LEU A 124 -2.38 -4.24 -11.58
C LEU A 124 -1.04 -4.08 -12.29
N LYS A 125 0.07 -4.18 -11.53
CA LYS A 125 1.43 -4.17 -12.08
C LYS A 125 1.66 -5.33 -13.03
N ALA A 126 1.22 -6.55 -12.70
CA ALA A 126 1.47 -7.72 -13.53
C ALA A 126 0.85 -7.63 -14.94
N VAL A 127 -0.26 -6.89 -15.09
CA VAL A 127 -0.97 -6.71 -16.37
C VAL A 127 -0.66 -5.37 -17.06
N SER A 128 0.23 -4.56 -16.48
CA SER A 128 0.55 -3.24 -17.01
C SER A 128 1.55 -3.31 -18.16
N HIS A 129 1.32 -2.50 -19.20
CA HIS A 129 2.22 -2.34 -20.35
C HIS A 129 3.27 -1.25 -20.16
N HIS A 130 3.19 -0.47 -19.08
CA HIS A 130 4.15 0.60 -18.80
C HIS A 130 5.49 0.02 -18.38
N SER A 131 6.55 0.40 -19.09
CA SER A 131 7.93 0.03 -18.77
C SER A 131 8.54 0.98 -17.75
N CYS A 132 9.61 0.55 -17.10
CA CYS A 132 10.28 1.36 -16.09
C CYS A 132 11.23 2.38 -16.72
N PRO A 133 11.52 3.50 -16.03
CA PRO A 133 12.38 4.55 -16.60
C PRO A 133 13.72 4.02 -17.14
N TRP A 134 14.41 3.12 -16.43
CA TRP A 134 15.66 2.51 -16.90
C TRP A 134 15.52 1.69 -18.19
N ASP A 135 14.30 1.34 -18.61
CA ASP A 135 14.03 0.58 -19.83
C ASP A 135 13.67 1.51 -20.99
N LEU A 136 13.39 2.80 -20.73
CA LEU A 136 12.94 3.75 -21.74
C LEU A 136 14.10 4.29 -22.58
N VAL A 137 13.83 4.58 -23.85
CA VAL A 137 14.81 5.14 -24.79
C VAL A 137 15.43 6.43 -24.26
N GLU A 138 14.65 7.29 -23.61
CA GLU A 138 15.13 8.55 -23.06
C GLU A 138 16.16 8.40 -21.93
N TYR A 139 16.26 7.21 -21.34
CA TYR A 139 17.19 6.89 -20.27
C TYR A 139 18.17 5.75 -20.64
N GLY A 140 18.48 5.59 -21.93
CA GLY A 140 19.45 4.60 -22.42
C GLY A 140 18.88 3.19 -22.68
N GLY A 141 17.57 3.02 -22.53
CA GLY A 141 16.85 1.78 -22.80
C GLY A 141 16.33 1.63 -24.23
N LYS A 142 15.27 0.85 -24.41
CA LYS A 142 14.69 0.48 -25.72
C LYS A 142 13.16 0.62 -25.80
N ALA A 143 12.49 0.85 -24.69
CA ALA A 143 11.04 0.97 -24.61
C ALA A 143 10.59 2.41 -24.90
N LEU A 144 9.43 2.55 -25.55
CA LEU A 144 8.81 3.85 -25.78
C LEU A 144 7.99 4.27 -24.55
N SER A 145 8.21 5.49 -24.06
CA SER A 145 7.35 6.11 -23.04
C SER A 145 6.03 6.55 -23.65
N TYR A 146 4.98 6.54 -22.85
CA TYR A 146 3.67 7.04 -23.21
C TYR A 146 2.86 7.40 -21.95
N PRO A 147 1.97 8.41 -21.99
CA PRO A 147 1.20 8.82 -20.84
C PRO A 147 0.38 7.69 -20.20
N LEU A 148 0.16 7.80 -18.89
CA LEU A 148 -0.31 6.70 -18.05
C LEU A 148 -1.62 6.02 -18.50
N PHE A 149 -2.52 6.79 -19.10
CA PHE A 149 -3.84 6.34 -19.53
C PHE A 149 -4.03 6.33 -21.05
N ASP A 150 -2.95 6.50 -21.80
CA ASP A 150 -2.96 6.38 -23.26
C ASP A 150 -2.86 4.92 -23.70
N SER A 151 -3.19 4.67 -24.97
CA SER A 151 -3.02 3.36 -25.58
C SER A 151 -1.54 3.00 -25.69
N ALA A 152 -1.20 1.79 -25.26
CA ALA A 152 0.19 1.31 -25.32
C ALA A 152 0.65 1.20 -26.79
N PRO A 153 1.77 1.84 -27.17
CA PRO A 153 2.31 1.74 -28.51
C PRO A 153 2.95 0.36 -28.75
N LEU A 154 3.11 0.02 -30.03
CA LEU A 154 4.03 -1.04 -30.46
C LEU A 154 5.44 -0.63 -30.03
N GLY A 155 6.07 -1.44 -29.16
CA GLY A 155 7.37 -1.10 -28.56
C GLY A 155 7.31 -0.47 -27.16
N SER A 156 6.17 -0.59 -26.46
CA SER A 156 6.03 -0.20 -25.04
C SER A 156 6.98 -0.94 -24.07
N GLY A 157 7.66 -2.00 -24.52
CA GLY A 157 8.71 -2.69 -23.77
C GLY A 157 8.20 -3.82 -22.88
N PRO A 158 8.98 -4.21 -21.84
CA PRO A 158 8.64 -5.35 -20.96
C PRO A 158 7.39 -5.12 -20.09
N GLY A 159 6.96 -3.87 -19.94
CA GLY A 159 5.83 -3.51 -19.08
C GLY A 159 6.12 -3.74 -17.61
N ARG A 160 5.05 -4.01 -16.85
CA ARG A 160 5.07 -4.38 -15.43
C ARG A 160 5.70 -3.34 -14.51
N CYS A 161 5.69 -2.06 -14.88
CA CYS A 161 6.22 -0.99 -14.05
C CYS A 161 5.16 -0.22 -13.27
N PHE A 162 3.98 -0.01 -13.83
CA PHE A 162 2.92 0.75 -13.16
C PHE A 162 1.85 -0.17 -12.57
N PRO A 163 1.38 0.00 -11.32
CA PRO A 163 1.83 0.97 -10.31
C PRO A 163 3.09 0.53 -9.53
N GLY A 164 3.59 1.43 -8.67
CA GLY A 164 4.77 1.25 -7.83
C GLY A 164 4.66 0.11 -6.81
N GLY A 165 5.23 -1.05 -7.13
CA GLY A 165 5.18 -2.25 -6.28
C GLY A 165 5.87 -2.07 -4.93
N HIS A 166 7.09 -1.53 -4.91
CA HIS A 166 7.81 -1.28 -3.65
C HIS A 166 7.12 -0.26 -2.76
N ALA A 167 6.66 0.85 -3.34
CA ALA A 167 5.95 1.88 -2.60
C ALA A 167 4.68 1.34 -1.92
N SER A 168 3.96 0.44 -2.59
CA SER A 168 2.78 -0.22 -2.01
C SER A 168 3.07 -0.92 -0.67
N SER A 169 4.29 -1.41 -0.46
CA SER A 169 4.68 -2.04 0.80
C SER A 169 4.72 -1.04 1.96
N GLY A 170 5.15 0.20 1.72
CA GLY A 170 5.07 1.27 2.72
C GLY A 170 3.62 1.69 2.97
N PHE A 171 2.87 1.91 1.89
CA PHE A 171 1.46 2.32 1.94
C PHE A 171 0.57 1.29 2.65
N MET A 172 0.94 0.00 2.64
CA MET A 172 0.14 -1.06 3.26
C MET A 172 -0.22 -0.73 4.72
N VAL A 173 0.70 -0.07 5.45
CA VAL A 173 0.58 0.32 6.87
C VAL A 173 -0.68 1.14 7.16
N MET A 174 -1.22 1.87 6.17
CA MET A 174 -2.48 2.59 6.30
C MET A 174 -3.65 1.67 6.72
N GLY A 175 -3.58 0.36 6.43
CA GLY A 175 -4.58 -0.62 6.84
C GLY A 175 -4.76 -0.72 8.37
N LEU A 176 -3.73 -0.36 9.16
CA LEU A 176 -3.83 -0.30 10.62
C LEU A 176 -4.80 0.78 11.11
N PHE A 177 -5.15 1.76 10.27
CA PHE A 177 -6.20 2.74 10.56
C PHE A 177 -7.46 2.07 11.11
N PHE A 178 -7.90 1.01 10.43
CA PHE A 178 -9.17 0.35 10.73
C PHE A 178 -9.16 -0.40 12.07
N ALA A 179 -7.99 -0.82 12.55
CA ALA A 179 -7.86 -1.41 13.88
C ALA A 179 -8.02 -0.40 15.02
N PHE A 180 -7.57 0.84 14.82
CA PHE A 180 -7.49 1.83 15.91
C PHE A 180 -8.52 2.95 15.82
N ARG A 181 -9.24 3.11 14.69
CA ARG A 181 -10.08 4.28 14.43
C ARG A 181 -11.19 4.52 15.46
N ARG A 182 -11.73 3.48 16.10
CA ARG A 182 -12.78 3.59 17.13
C ARG A 182 -12.23 4.08 18.46
N GLU A 183 -11.19 3.43 18.95
CA GLU A 183 -10.67 3.63 20.30
C GLU A 183 -9.64 4.76 20.36
N ARG A 184 -8.85 4.94 19.30
CA ARG A 184 -7.71 5.86 19.24
C ARG A 184 -7.63 6.56 17.88
N PRO A 185 -8.55 7.50 17.58
CA PRO A 185 -8.62 8.13 16.26
C PRO A 185 -7.37 8.91 15.86
N ARG A 186 -6.70 9.56 16.82
CA ARG A 186 -5.44 10.28 16.57
C ARG A 186 -4.32 9.31 16.15
N LEU A 187 -4.21 8.16 16.81
CA LEU A 187 -3.27 7.11 16.44
C LEU A 187 -3.58 6.54 15.05
N ALA A 188 -4.86 6.29 14.76
CA ALA A 188 -5.28 5.75 13.46
C ALA A 188 -4.85 6.65 12.30
N TRP A 189 -5.07 7.97 12.40
CA TRP A 189 -4.61 8.92 11.40
C TRP A 189 -3.08 9.09 11.39
N GLY A 190 -2.42 8.99 12.54
CA GLY A 190 -0.97 8.94 12.61
C GLY A 190 -0.38 7.74 11.85
N LEU A 191 -1.04 6.59 11.88
CA LEU A 191 -0.65 5.39 11.12
C LEU A 191 -0.89 5.55 9.61
N VAL A 192 -1.96 6.28 9.21
CA VAL A 192 -2.15 6.65 7.79
C VAL A 192 -1.00 7.55 7.34
N ALA A 193 -0.69 8.61 8.09
CA ALA A 193 0.41 9.51 7.77
C ALA A 193 1.76 8.76 7.71
N ALA A 194 2.02 7.86 8.66
CA ALA A 194 3.21 7.02 8.66
C ALA A 194 3.27 6.11 7.40
N GLY A 195 2.16 5.47 7.03
CA GLY A 195 2.08 4.67 5.81
C GLY A 195 2.31 5.49 4.54
N VAL A 196 1.79 6.71 4.48
CA VAL A 196 2.04 7.65 3.37
C VAL A 196 3.52 8.00 3.28
N VAL A 197 4.14 8.41 4.39
CA VAL A 197 5.57 8.75 4.44
C VAL A 197 6.43 7.55 4.05
N LEU A 198 6.16 6.36 4.62
CA LEU A 198 6.90 5.14 4.28
C LEU A 198 6.76 4.79 2.80
N GLY A 199 5.54 4.82 2.25
CA GLY A 199 5.30 4.52 0.85
C GLY A 199 5.99 5.51 -0.09
N LEU A 200 5.97 6.81 0.23
CA LEU A 200 6.65 7.84 -0.55
C LEU A 200 8.17 7.73 -0.45
N VAL A 201 8.75 7.50 0.73
CA VAL A 201 10.20 7.31 0.89
C VAL A 201 10.65 6.07 0.11
N MET A 202 9.91 4.96 0.23
CA MET A 202 10.22 3.75 -0.50
C MET A 202 10.12 3.95 -2.00
N GLY A 203 9.04 4.58 -2.47
CA GLY A 203 8.83 4.91 -3.88
C GLY A 203 9.89 5.87 -4.42
N TYR A 204 10.26 6.90 -3.67
CA TYR A 204 11.24 7.89 -4.11
C TYR A 204 12.62 7.27 -4.32
N GLY A 205 13.07 6.37 -3.44
CA GLY A 205 14.33 5.66 -3.73
C GLY A 205 14.25 4.69 -4.91
N GLN A 206 13.04 4.32 -5.39
CA GLN A 206 12.90 3.66 -6.70
C GLN A 206 12.96 4.66 -7.86
N VAL A 207 12.45 5.89 -7.69
CA VAL A 207 12.66 6.99 -8.65
C VAL A 207 14.15 7.26 -8.85
N MET A 208 14.90 7.34 -7.75
CA MET A 208 16.36 7.53 -7.77
C MET A 208 17.11 6.46 -8.56
N ARG A 209 16.57 5.25 -8.63
CA ARG A 209 17.15 4.10 -9.36
C ARG A 209 16.72 4.03 -10.81
N GLY A 210 15.79 4.88 -11.25
CA GLY A 210 15.11 4.72 -12.54
C GLY A 210 14.14 3.54 -12.58
N ALA A 211 13.71 3.01 -11.43
CA ALA A 211 12.88 1.82 -11.34
C ALA A 211 11.37 2.12 -11.41
N HIS A 212 10.96 3.36 -11.12
CA HIS A 212 9.57 3.80 -11.19
C HIS A 212 9.52 5.31 -11.40
N PHE A 213 8.53 5.81 -12.15
CA PHE A 213 8.17 7.22 -12.12
C PHE A 213 7.51 7.60 -10.79
N PHE A 214 7.48 8.89 -10.45
CA PHE A 214 6.91 9.35 -9.19
C PHE A 214 5.40 9.14 -9.15
N SER A 215 4.70 9.43 -10.25
CA SER A 215 3.27 9.17 -10.42
C SER A 215 2.90 7.70 -10.20
N HIS A 216 3.76 6.76 -10.60
CA HIS A 216 3.53 5.32 -10.36
C HIS A 216 3.40 5.02 -8.86
N ASN A 217 4.15 5.73 -8.03
CA ASN A 217 4.12 5.58 -6.58
C ASN A 217 2.90 6.27 -5.96
N LEU A 218 2.50 7.45 -6.45
CA LEU A 218 1.27 8.13 -6.01
C LEU A 218 0.03 7.25 -6.25
N TRP A 219 -0.08 6.69 -7.45
CA TRP A 219 -1.15 5.76 -7.80
C TRP A 219 -1.11 4.45 -7.02
N ALA A 220 0.08 3.94 -6.66
CA ALA A 220 0.17 2.79 -5.77
C ALA A 220 -0.46 3.08 -4.39
N GLY A 221 -0.17 4.25 -3.82
CA GLY A 221 -0.79 4.70 -2.56
C GLY A 221 -2.31 4.85 -2.69
N TRP A 222 -2.79 5.40 -3.81
CA TRP A 222 -4.21 5.51 -4.11
C TRP A 222 -4.91 4.16 -4.14
N TRP A 223 -4.37 3.19 -4.89
CA TRP A 223 -4.94 1.83 -5.00
C TRP A 223 -4.92 1.07 -3.68
N VAL A 224 -3.85 1.22 -2.90
CA VAL A 224 -3.75 0.64 -1.55
C VAL A 224 -4.84 1.20 -0.66
N TRP A 225 -4.98 2.53 -0.56
CA TRP A 225 -5.99 3.12 0.31
C TRP A 225 -7.42 2.82 -0.15
N PHE A 226 -7.70 2.95 -1.46
CA PHE A 226 -8.99 2.65 -2.05
C PHE A 226 -9.44 1.21 -1.73
N SER A 227 -8.58 0.22 -2.01
CA SER A 227 -8.89 -1.19 -1.76
C SER A 227 -9.12 -1.47 -0.27
N GLN A 228 -8.34 -0.86 0.62
CA GLN A 228 -8.51 -1.01 2.07
C GLN A 228 -9.84 -0.42 2.57
N VAL A 229 -10.21 0.79 2.12
CA VAL A 229 -11.48 1.44 2.47
C VAL A 229 -12.67 0.62 1.98
N VAL A 230 -12.64 0.19 0.71
CA VAL A 230 -13.73 -0.59 0.10
C VAL A 230 -13.88 -1.93 0.79
N ALA A 231 -12.78 -2.68 0.97
CA ALA A 231 -12.83 -3.99 1.61
C ALA A 231 -13.30 -3.89 3.06
N TYR A 232 -12.83 -2.91 3.84
CA TYR A 232 -13.33 -2.71 5.19
C TYR A 232 -14.84 -2.39 5.20
N GLY A 233 -15.31 -1.56 4.27
CA GLY A 233 -16.73 -1.28 4.10
C GLY A 233 -17.56 -2.53 3.87
N LEU A 234 -17.15 -3.37 2.92
CA LEU A 234 -17.84 -4.62 2.60
C LEU A 234 -17.83 -5.60 3.77
N ILE A 235 -16.66 -5.82 4.38
CA ILE A 235 -16.47 -6.72 5.52
C ILE A 235 -17.32 -6.26 6.71
N SER A 236 -17.25 -4.98 7.07
CA SER A 236 -17.97 -4.44 8.23
C SER A 236 -19.49 -4.45 8.06
N ILE A 237 -20.00 -4.26 6.84
CA ILE A 237 -21.45 -4.40 6.56
C ILE A 237 -21.89 -5.86 6.67
N TRP A 238 -21.08 -6.80 6.19
CA TRP A 238 -21.42 -8.22 6.23
C TRP A 238 -21.45 -8.77 7.65
N PHE A 239 -20.42 -8.49 8.45
CA PHE A 239 -20.33 -8.95 9.86
C PHE A 239 -21.18 -8.15 10.85
N ALA A 240 -21.72 -6.99 10.47
CA ALA A 240 -22.65 -6.22 11.31
C ALA A 240 -24.12 -6.69 11.18
N LYS A 241 -24.40 -7.60 10.24
CA LYS A 241 -25.74 -8.18 10.02
C LYS A 241 -25.97 -9.48 10.80
N GLU A 242 -24.93 -10.03 11.43
CA GLU A 242 -24.97 -11.19 12.34
C GLU A 242 -25.00 -10.73 13.80
#